data_AF-A0A3C1FVH5-F1
#
_entry.id   AF-A0A3C1FVH5-F1
#
_cell.length_a   1.000
_cell.length_b   1.000
_cell.length_c   1.000
_cell.angle_alpha   90.00
_cell.angle_beta   90.00
_cell.angle_gamma   90.00
#
_symmetry.space_group_name_H-M   'P 1'
#
loop_
_entity.id
_entity.type
_entity.pdbx_description
1 polymer ?
#
loop_
_entity_poly.entity_id
_entity_poly.type
_entity_poly.pdbx_seq_one_letter_code
_entity_poly.pdbx_strand_id
1 'polypeptide(L)' 'MKLGEIAVMLKGEVKGDPFVEIQGVAGVEDAKEGEMTFLS' A
#
# COMPACT_ATOMS: atom_id res chain seq x y z
N MET A 1 3.68 6.54 5.23
CA MET A 1 4.41 5.34 5.70
C MET A 1 4.93 4.59 4.49
N LYS A 2 6.12 3.99 4.54
CA LYS A 2 6.66 3.23 3.40
C LYS A 2 5.89 1.92 3.19
N LEU A 3 5.68 1.53 1.93
CA LEU A 3 5.02 0.27 1.58
C LEU A 3 5.70 -0.94 2.27
N GLY A 4 7.03 -0.94 2.35
CA GLY A 4 7.79 -1.98 3.05
C GLY A 4 7.47 -2.10 4.55
N GLU A 5 7.24 -0.99 5.24
CA GLU A 5 6.89 -1.00 6.67
C GLU A 5 5.51 -1.61 6.89
N ILE A 6 4.56 -1.26 6.01
CA ILE A 6 3.19 -1.80 6.02
C ILE A 6 3.21 -3.32 5.79
N ALA A 7 4.01 -3.80 4.83
CA ALA A 7 4.13 -5.22 4.56
C ALA A 7 4.67 -6.01 5.77
N VAL A 8 5.67 -5.47 6.49
CA VAL A 8 6.19 -6.09 7.72
C VAL A 8 5.11 -6.20 8.79
N MET A 9 4.32 -5.15 9.00
CA MET A 9 3.21 -5.15 9.97
C MET A 9 2.14 -6.21 9.66
N LEU A 10 1.84 -6.38 8.36
CA LEU A 10 0.84 -7.34 7.88
C LEU A 10 1.40 -8.75 7.70
N LYS A 11 2.70 -8.97 7.95
CA LYS A 11 3.41 -10.22 7.62
C LYS A 11 3.23 -10.61 6.14
N GLY A 12 3.16 -9.61 5.27
CA GLY A 12 3.02 -9.74 3.83
C GLY A 12 4.35 -9.66 3.09
N GLU A 13 4.29 -9.79 1.77
CA GLU A 13 5.41 -9.67 0.84
C GLU A 13 5.19 -8.47 -0.09
N VAL A 14 6.22 -7.65 -0.33
CA VAL A 14 6.17 -6.56 -1.31
C VAL A 14 6.66 -7.07 -2.67
N LYS A 15 5.83 -6.92 -3.70
CA LYS A 15 6.23 -7.06 -5.09
C LYS A 15 6.17 -5.69 -5.76
N GLY A 16 7.32 -5.06 -5.95
CA GLY A 16 7.44 -3.68 -6.44
C GLY A 16 8.46 -2.88 -5.63
N ASP A 17 8.33 -1.56 -5.64
CA ASP A 17 9.22 -0.65 -4.89
C ASP A 17 8.77 -0.52 -3.42
N PRO A 18 9.56 -0.98 -2.43
CA PRO A 18 9.21 -0.89 -1.01
C PRO A 18 9.30 0.54 -0.46
N PHE A 19 9.92 1.48 -1.17
CA PHE A 19 10.13 2.86 -0.74
C PHE A 19 9.00 3.81 -1.17
N VAL A 20 7.98 3.31 -1.86
CA VAL A 20 6.76 4.08 -2.17
C VAL A 20 6.14 4.60 -0.88
N GLU A 21 5.79 5.88 -0.89
CA GLU A 21 5.14 6.54 0.23
C GLU A 21 3.63 6.32 0.15
N ILE A 22 3.06 5.73 1.20
CA ILE A 22 1.62 5.55 1.35
C ILE A 22 1.05 6.61 2.29
N GLN A 23 0.03 7.31 1.82
CA GLN A 23 -0.61 8.46 2.47
C GLN A 23 -2.05 8.17 2.92
N GLY A 24 -2.68 7.13 2.37
CA GLY A 24 -4.07 6.80 2.67
C GLY A 24 -4.49 5.42 2.16
N VAL A 25 -5.77 5.11 2.36
CA VAL A 25 -6.42 3.89 1.87
C VAL A 25 -7.75 4.28 1.23
N ALA A 26 -8.05 3.73 0.06
CA ALA A 26 -9.26 4.02 -0.70
C ALA A 26 -9.76 2.77 -1.44
N GLY A 27 -11.03 2.79 -1.88
CA GLY A 27 -11.60 1.75 -2.73
C GLY A 27 -10.93 1.70 -4.10
N VAL A 28 -11.01 0.55 -4.79
CA VAL A 28 -10.29 0.33 -6.06
C VAL A 28 -10.64 1.34 -7.15
N GLU A 29 -11.89 1.83 -7.17
CA GLU A 29 -12.36 2.81 -8.16
C GLU A 29 -11.98 4.26 -7.81
N ASP A 30 -11.70 4.55 -6.54
CA ASP A 30 -11.49 5.91 -6.02
C ASP A 30 -10.02 6.21 -5.68
N ALA A 31 -9.17 5.16 -5.62
CA ALA A 31 -7.79 5.28 -5.17
C ALA A 31 -6.96 6.21 -6.06
N LYS A 32 -6.23 7.11 -5.41
CA LYS A 32 -5.31 8.05 -6.05
C LYS A 32 -3.85 7.67 -5.82
N GLU A 33 -2.94 8.40 -6.45
CA GLU A 33 -1.51 8.26 -6.21
C GLU A 33 -1.20 8.41 -4.71
N GLY A 34 -0.44 7.45 -4.17
CA GLY A 34 -0.10 7.38 -2.75
C GLY A 34 -1.15 6.70 -1.87
N GLU A 35 -2.29 6.26 -2.40
CA GLU A 35 -3.29 5.50 -1.66
C GLU A 35 -3.20 4.00 -1.96
N MET A 36 -3.36 3.18 -0.91
CA MET A 36 -3.49 1.73 -1.07
C MET A 36 -4.95 1.33 -1.26
N THR A 37 -5.16 0.23 -1.97
CA THR A 37 -6.46 -0.43 -2.07
C THR A 37 -6.29 -1.94 -1.83
N PHE A 38 -7.40 -2.67 -1.75
CA PHE A 38 -7.41 -4.12 -1.64
C PHE A 38 -8.52 -4.72 -2.50
N LEU A 39 -8.31 -5.97 -2.89
CA LEU A 39 -9.31 -6.79 -3.57
C LEU A 39 -9.59 -8.01 -2.68
N SER A 40 -10.86 -8.43 -2.62
CA SER A 40 -11.33 -9.63 -1.92
C SER A 40 -11.87 -10.65 -2.90
#